data_AF-A0A2E7QNN9-F1
#
_entry.id   AF-A0A2E7QNN9-F1
#
_cell.length_a   1.000
_cell.length_b   1.000
_cell.length_c   1.000
_cell.angle_alpha   90.00
_cell.angle_beta   90.00
_cell.angle_gamma   90.00
#
_symmetry.space_group_name_H-M   'P 1'
#
loop_
_entity.id
_entity.type
_entity.pdbx_description
1 polymer ?
#
loop_
_entity_poly.entity_id
_entity_poly.type
_entity_poly.pdbx_seq_one_letter_code
_entity_poly.pdbx_strand_id
1 'polypeptide(L)'
;MDDDKIRISLNEVESAKPLPSQVTTPEYGYAPADAPPGKHHGQPPNPPGESKYGSVAVASSGSESTNPIRQLFMQGWVYMSLAGFLGALLAWGGGEIFMSPYLGKIDRLMRDNMLKEWRLEIFSLHIYYAVWISSIFIATCTAMGLAESIVERSPHKAIQRGGIAIGAGLVLGFLSVLIVEAFHAKGLYEWSGELMKAMGVEPVEESRRSARHPLQWIRRALCYSIYGLAAGLAYGLTGWSAKKCLFGAIGGLVGAGIGGFFYDPITVLFGGSGSAGSADVISRAFTFTIMGAFTGLAVGLVETALKDRWLYVSAGPLAGKQFILYKVLTTIGSDQRCDVYLFKDETITPQHAVIEMRGKQTILNAQGPVQVRQPDGRSTVVRPGQPFFLSSGQHVVIGRYTFHFQEKSRRAS
;
A
#
# COMPACT_ATOMS: atom_id res chain seq x y z
N MET A 1 13.22 -18.85 -46.12
CA MET A 1 11.90 -18.22 -46.31
C MET A 1 11.32 -18.03 -44.93
N ASP A 2 11.31 -16.86 -44.30
CA ASP A 2 11.96 -15.57 -44.53
C ASP A 2 11.93 -14.87 -43.16
N ASP A 3 13.06 -14.28 -42.76
CA ASP A 3 13.25 -13.52 -41.52
C ASP A 3 13.03 -12.03 -41.83
N ASP A 4 11.92 -11.46 -41.38
CA ASP A 4 11.60 -10.04 -41.63
C ASP A 4 12.12 -9.15 -40.48
N LYS A 5 13.35 -8.65 -40.67
CA LYS A 5 14.00 -7.64 -39.81
C LYS A 5 13.71 -6.24 -40.35
N ILE A 6 12.95 -5.45 -39.58
CA ILE A 6 12.78 -4.01 -39.81
C ILE A 6 14.09 -3.28 -39.51
N ARG A 7 14.78 -2.83 -40.56
CA ARG A 7 15.91 -1.87 -40.50
C ARG A 7 15.39 -0.47 -40.82
N ILE A 8 15.55 0.47 -39.90
CA ILE A 8 15.38 1.91 -40.18
C ILE A 8 16.77 2.48 -40.43
N SER A 9 17.00 2.92 -41.66
CA SER A 9 18.23 3.58 -42.10
C SER A 9 18.26 5.03 -41.61
N LEU A 10 19.25 5.33 -40.78
CA LEU A 10 19.77 6.68 -40.53
C LEU A 10 20.44 7.16 -41.83
N ASN A 11 19.79 8.02 -42.62
CA ASN A 11 20.39 8.91 -43.62
C ASN A 11 19.30 9.68 -44.41
N GLU A 12 18.72 10.70 -43.78
CA GLU A 12 17.93 11.83 -44.33
C GLU A 12 17.27 12.45 -43.08
N VAL A 13 17.67 13.59 -42.53
CA VAL A 13 17.64 14.92 -43.14
C VAL A 13 18.76 15.74 -42.50
N GLU A 14 19.92 15.74 -43.15
CA GLU A 14 20.99 16.70 -42.96
C GLU A 14 20.65 17.91 -43.83
N SER A 15 19.87 18.86 -43.30
CA SER A 15 19.54 20.13 -43.98
C SER A 15 19.05 21.18 -42.99
N ALA A 16 19.98 21.77 -42.23
CA ALA A 16 19.77 23.10 -41.65
C ALA A 16 21.12 23.84 -41.60
N LYS A 17 21.20 24.91 -42.39
CA LYS A 17 22.33 25.85 -42.54
C LYS A 17 22.61 26.61 -41.22
N PRO A 18 23.86 26.96 -40.89
CA PRO A 18 24.20 27.69 -39.66
C PRO A 18 23.99 29.21 -39.84
N LEU A 19 23.56 29.89 -38.78
CA LEU A 19 23.55 31.36 -38.67
C LEU A 19 24.55 31.84 -37.59
N PRO A 20 25.10 33.06 -37.74
CA PRO A 20 26.46 33.38 -37.30
C PRO A 20 26.56 33.99 -35.89
N SER A 21 27.72 33.78 -35.29
CA SER A 21 28.21 34.42 -34.07
C SER A 21 28.46 35.91 -34.26
N GLN A 22 27.87 36.78 -33.44
CA GLN A 22 28.45 38.08 -33.13
C GLN A 22 28.27 38.47 -31.66
N VAL A 23 29.42 38.81 -31.09
CA VAL A 23 29.68 39.39 -29.77
C VAL A 23 29.49 40.90 -29.87
N THR A 24 28.75 41.52 -28.94
CA THR A 24 28.92 42.94 -28.59
C THR A 24 28.46 43.21 -27.16
N THR A 25 29.42 43.52 -26.29
CA THR A 25 29.25 44.28 -25.04
C THR A 25 29.19 45.78 -25.34
N PRO A 26 28.54 46.59 -24.50
CA PRO A 26 28.97 47.98 -24.30
C PRO A 26 29.33 48.28 -22.84
N GLU A 27 30.44 48.99 -22.70
CA GLU A 27 31.06 49.48 -21.47
C GLU A 27 30.82 51.01 -21.32
N TYR A 28 30.78 51.44 -20.05
CA TYR A 28 31.05 52.76 -19.44
C TYR A 28 30.21 54.03 -19.66
N GLY A 29 29.90 54.65 -18.51
CA GLY A 29 29.77 56.09 -18.29
C GLY A 29 30.00 56.42 -16.79
N TYR A 30 30.93 57.32 -16.49
CA TYR A 30 31.49 57.63 -15.15
C TYR A 30 31.15 59.09 -14.71
N ALA A 31 30.94 59.29 -13.39
CA ALA A 31 31.12 60.52 -12.55
C ALA A 31 30.24 61.78 -12.80
N PRO A 32 30.04 62.74 -11.83
CA PRO A 32 30.96 63.19 -10.74
C PRO A 32 30.33 63.41 -9.32
N ALA A 33 31.07 63.25 -8.20
CA ALA A 33 31.87 64.19 -7.36
C ALA A 33 31.14 65.02 -6.26
N ASP A 34 31.52 64.75 -5.00
CA ASP A 34 31.75 65.58 -3.78
C ASP A 34 30.74 66.58 -3.12
N ALA A 35 30.33 66.21 -1.87
CA ALA A 35 30.28 66.98 -0.57
C ALA A 35 29.20 68.09 -0.27
N PRO A 36 28.87 68.48 1.00
CA PRO A 36 28.76 67.77 2.31
C PRO A 36 27.48 68.20 3.16
N PRO A 37 27.41 68.23 4.51
CA PRO A 37 26.38 67.55 5.33
C PRO A 37 25.24 68.45 5.91
N GLY A 38 24.07 67.88 6.17
CA GLY A 38 22.94 68.58 6.82
C GLY A 38 22.02 67.65 7.62
N LYS A 39 21.67 68.05 8.85
CA LYS A 39 20.80 67.35 9.79
C LYS A 39 19.32 67.74 9.61
N HIS A 40 18.44 66.79 9.99
CA HIS A 40 17.04 66.89 10.45
C HIS A 40 15.86 67.02 9.46
N HIS A 41 14.87 66.17 9.78
CA HIS A 41 13.41 66.24 9.61
C HIS A 41 12.73 65.71 8.34
N GLY A 42 11.78 64.81 8.59
CA GLY A 42 10.62 64.54 7.72
C GLY A 42 10.78 63.35 6.79
N GLN A 43 10.23 62.20 7.18
CA GLN A 43 10.01 61.07 6.28
C GLN A 43 8.79 61.41 5.39
N PRO A 44 8.92 61.54 4.06
CA PRO A 44 7.76 61.72 3.20
C PRO A 44 7.06 60.36 2.97
N PRO A 45 5.74 60.36 2.68
CA PRO A 45 4.99 59.13 2.45
C PRO A 45 5.50 58.42 1.18
N ASN A 46 5.67 57.09 1.27
CA ASN A 46 6.12 56.28 0.14
C ASN A 46 5.15 56.36 -1.05
N PRO A 47 5.65 56.45 -2.29
CA PRO A 47 4.81 56.34 -3.48
C PRO A 47 4.23 54.92 -3.64
N PRO A 48 3.03 54.77 -4.22
CA PRO A 48 2.39 53.47 -4.41
C PRO A 48 3.05 52.75 -5.59
N GLY A 49 3.79 51.66 -5.33
CA GLY A 49 4.32 50.85 -6.44
C GLY A 49 5.46 49.87 -6.14
N GLU A 50 6.04 49.84 -4.94
CA GLU A 50 7.08 48.85 -4.62
C GLU A 50 6.49 47.57 -4.01
N SER A 51 6.36 46.56 -4.87
CA SER A 51 6.26 45.16 -4.46
C SER A 51 7.49 44.79 -3.61
N LYS A 52 7.33 44.86 -2.28
CA LYS A 52 8.26 44.23 -1.34
C LYS A 52 8.26 42.73 -1.62
N TYR A 53 9.29 42.22 -2.27
CA TYR A 53 9.66 40.82 -2.13
C TYR A 53 9.87 40.56 -0.64
N GLY A 54 8.88 39.94 -0.03
CA GLY A 54 8.97 39.48 1.34
C GLY A 54 10.20 38.59 1.44
N SER A 55 11.12 38.99 2.31
CA SER A 55 12.03 38.04 2.96
C SER A 55 11.18 36.83 3.32
N VAL A 56 11.52 35.66 2.75
CA VAL A 56 10.96 34.39 3.21
C VAL A 56 11.23 34.38 4.70
N ALA A 57 10.20 34.70 5.48
CA ALA A 57 10.25 34.57 6.91
C ALA A 57 10.67 33.13 7.12
N VAL A 58 11.81 32.98 7.79
CA VAL A 58 12.25 31.73 8.37
C VAL A 58 11.00 31.15 9.00
N ALA A 59 10.43 30.13 8.35
CA ALA A 59 9.59 29.19 9.04
C ALA A 59 10.56 28.60 10.05
N SER A 60 10.59 29.23 11.24
CA SER A 60 11.11 28.61 12.42
C SER A 60 10.51 27.22 12.39
N SER A 61 11.37 26.23 12.53
CA SER A 61 10.97 24.86 12.78
C SER A 61 10.22 24.83 14.12
N GLY A 62 9.02 25.42 14.16
CA GLY A 62 7.96 24.92 14.98
C GLY A 62 7.73 23.53 14.44
N SER A 63 8.35 22.54 15.06
CA SER A 63 7.74 21.23 15.10
C SER A 63 6.30 21.49 15.55
N GLU A 64 5.34 21.44 14.62
CA GLU A 64 4.00 21.03 15.02
C GLU A 64 4.26 19.83 15.91
N SER A 65 3.95 19.95 17.21
CA SER A 65 4.03 18.84 18.14
C SER A 65 2.99 17.84 17.66
N THR A 66 3.39 17.03 16.68
CA THR A 66 2.52 16.03 16.08
C THR A 66 2.18 15.09 17.22
N ASN A 67 0.92 15.11 17.63
CA ASN A 67 0.40 14.26 18.70
C ASN A 67 0.89 12.82 18.46
N PRO A 68 1.60 12.18 19.40
CA PRO A 68 2.20 10.87 19.21
C PRO A 68 1.16 9.82 18.80
N ILE A 69 -0.08 9.97 19.26
CA ILE A 69 -1.21 9.12 18.90
C ILE A 69 -1.52 9.25 17.40
N ARG A 70 -1.55 10.48 16.87
CA ARG A 70 -1.76 10.72 15.43
C ARG A 70 -0.64 10.08 14.61
N GLN A 71 0.60 10.17 15.07
CA GLN A 71 1.74 9.58 14.36
C GLN A 71 1.68 8.05 14.34
N LEU A 72 1.19 7.43 15.43
CA LEU A 72 0.94 5.99 15.50
C LEU A 72 -0.16 5.56 14.52
N PHE A 73 -1.30 6.25 14.49
CA PHE A 73 -2.40 5.95 13.56
C PHE A 73 -2.03 6.14 12.08
N MET A 74 -1.02 6.96 11.79
CA MET A 74 -0.51 7.16 10.42
C MET A 74 0.48 6.08 9.98
N GLN A 75 0.89 5.16 10.88
CA GLN A 75 1.75 4.03 10.51
C GLN A 75 0.97 3.01 9.67
N GLY A 76 1.58 2.58 8.56
CA GLY A 76 1.04 1.58 7.62
C GLY A 76 0.40 0.39 8.31
N TRP A 77 1.17 -0.25 9.18
CA TRP A 77 0.78 -1.47 9.88
C TRP A 77 -0.38 -1.28 10.87
N VAL A 78 -0.64 -0.08 11.39
CA VAL A 78 -1.76 0.19 12.33
C VAL A 78 -3.08 0.27 11.57
N TYR A 79 -3.19 1.21 10.63
CA TYR A 79 -4.48 1.43 9.96
C TYR A 79 -4.82 0.26 9.02
N MET A 80 -3.82 -0.42 8.45
CA MET A 80 -4.07 -1.62 7.66
C MET A 80 -4.57 -2.77 8.52
N SER A 81 -4.02 -2.97 9.72
CA SER A 81 -4.52 -3.96 10.68
C SER A 81 -5.97 -3.69 11.06
N LEU A 82 -6.31 -2.44 11.39
CA LEU A 82 -7.69 -2.08 11.73
C LEU A 82 -8.64 -2.26 10.56
N ALA A 83 -8.20 -1.88 9.35
CA ALA A 83 -9.00 -2.03 8.14
C ALA A 83 -9.24 -3.51 7.79
N GLY A 84 -8.21 -4.35 7.87
CA GLY A 84 -8.34 -5.79 7.65
C GLY A 84 -9.26 -6.45 8.67
N PHE A 85 -9.15 -6.07 9.95
CA PHE A 85 -10.07 -6.52 11.01
C PHE A 85 -11.53 -6.15 10.68
N LEU A 86 -11.79 -4.88 10.37
CA LEU A 86 -13.14 -4.38 10.10
C LEU A 86 -13.73 -5.00 8.83
N GLY A 87 -12.94 -5.11 7.76
CA GLY A 87 -13.36 -5.75 6.51
C GLY A 87 -13.76 -7.21 6.74
N ALA A 88 -12.94 -7.97 7.46
CA ALA A 88 -13.23 -9.36 7.78
C ALA A 88 -14.45 -9.50 8.72
N LEU A 89 -14.56 -8.64 9.75
CA LEU A 89 -15.68 -8.67 10.70
C LEU A 89 -17.02 -8.41 10.00
N LEU A 90 -17.08 -7.38 9.16
CA LEU A 90 -18.30 -6.99 8.46
C LEU A 90 -18.75 -8.05 7.45
N ALA A 91 -17.81 -8.60 6.68
CA ALA A 91 -18.14 -9.64 5.71
C ALA A 91 -18.49 -10.98 6.38
N TRP A 92 -17.78 -11.36 7.45
CA TRP A 92 -18.17 -12.52 8.23
C TRP A 92 -19.56 -12.33 8.84
N GLY A 93 -19.83 -11.22 9.51
CA GLY A 93 -21.12 -10.97 10.18
C GLY A 93 -22.28 -10.87 9.19
N GLY A 94 -22.11 -10.14 8.08
CA GLY A 94 -23.11 -10.05 7.03
C GLY A 94 -23.34 -11.41 6.34
N GLY A 95 -22.26 -12.15 6.11
CA GLY A 95 -22.32 -13.50 5.56
C GLY A 95 -23.01 -14.48 6.49
N GLU A 96 -22.70 -14.49 7.79
CA GLU A 96 -23.35 -15.37 8.78
C GLU A 96 -24.86 -15.07 8.89
N ILE A 97 -25.27 -13.79 8.89
CA ILE A 97 -26.68 -13.40 8.89
C ILE A 97 -27.40 -13.90 7.63
N PHE A 98 -26.78 -13.74 6.45
CA PHE A 98 -27.36 -14.15 5.19
C PHE A 98 -27.35 -15.67 5.00
N MET A 99 -26.31 -16.36 5.50
CA MET A 99 -26.05 -17.78 5.29
C MET A 99 -26.68 -18.66 6.35
N SER A 100 -26.94 -18.18 7.57
CA SER A 100 -27.51 -18.97 8.67
C SER A 100 -28.78 -19.76 8.30
N PRO A 101 -29.77 -19.20 7.57
CA PRO A 101 -30.94 -19.95 7.10
C PRO A 101 -30.59 -21.11 6.16
N TYR A 102 -29.55 -20.94 5.34
CA TYR A 102 -29.09 -21.94 4.39
C TYR A 102 -28.23 -23.00 5.09
N LEU A 103 -27.32 -22.61 5.98
CA LEU A 103 -26.48 -23.51 6.78
C LEU A 103 -27.31 -24.48 7.62
N GLY A 104 -28.40 -24.01 8.23
CA GLY A 104 -29.33 -24.88 8.97
C GLY A 104 -30.16 -25.83 8.08
N LYS A 105 -30.32 -25.52 6.78
CA LYS A 105 -30.91 -26.43 5.79
C LYS A 105 -29.89 -27.49 5.35
N ILE A 106 -28.64 -27.08 5.19
CA ILE A 106 -27.49 -27.92 4.83
C ILE A 106 -27.23 -29.00 5.88
N ASP A 107 -27.21 -28.63 7.16
CA ASP A 107 -27.00 -29.54 8.30
C ASP A 107 -28.13 -30.57 8.50
N ARG A 108 -29.32 -30.30 7.94
CA ARG A 108 -30.44 -31.24 7.92
C ARG A 108 -30.32 -32.17 6.71
N LEU A 109 -30.06 -31.61 5.53
CA LEU A 109 -29.88 -32.37 4.30
C LEU A 109 -28.71 -33.36 4.39
N MET A 110 -27.55 -32.95 4.93
CA MET A 110 -26.41 -33.86 5.12
C MET A 110 -26.68 -35.00 6.10
N ARG A 111 -27.67 -34.86 7.01
CA ARG A 111 -28.00 -35.84 8.04
C ARG A 111 -28.92 -36.95 7.52
N ASP A 112 -29.73 -36.66 6.50
CA ASP A 112 -30.84 -37.51 6.07
C ASP A 112 -30.49 -38.50 4.94
N ASN A 113 -29.23 -38.61 4.51
CA ASN A 113 -28.65 -39.74 3.74
C ASN A 113 -29.53 -40.36 2.62
N MET A 114 -30.19 -39.55 1.80
CA MET A 114 -30.80 -40.02 0.55
C MET A 114 -29.77 -39.89 -0.57
N LEU A 115 -29.58 -40.92 -1.39
CA LEU A 115 -28.58 -40.97 -2.46
C LEU A 115 -29.31 -41.20 -3.79
N LYS A 116 -29.27 -40.19 -4.69
CA LYS A 116 -29.21 -40.32 -6.17
C LYS A 116 -29.36 -39.00 -6.95
N GLU A 117 -30.06 -37.98 -6.42
CA GLU A 117 -30.23 -36.65 -7.06
C GLU A 117 -29.13 -35.60 -6.72
N TRP A 118 -28.08 -36.01 -6.00
CA TRP A 118 -27.28 -35.14 -5.13
C TRP A 118 -26.10 -34.39 -5.76
N ARG A 119 -25.76 -34.65 -7.04
CA ARG A 119 -24.58 -34.01 -7.66
C ARG A 119 -24.77 -32.50 -7.83
N LEU A 120 -26.00 -32.05 -8.10
CA LEU A 120 -26.31 -30.63 -8.29
C LEU A 120 -26.45 -29.86 -6.97
N GLU A 121 -27.05 -30.45 -5.94
CA GLU A 121 -27.19 -29.79 -4.63
C GLU A 121 -25.88 -29.66 -3.87
N ILE A 122 -25.03 -30.71 -3.88
CA ILE A 122 -23.70 -30.65 -3.28
C ILE A 122 -22.81 -29.66 -4.04
N PHE A 123 -22.90 -29.61 -5.37
CA PHE A 123 -22.17 -28.63 -6.17
C PHE A 123 -22.60 -27.19 -5.87
N SER A 124 -23.92 -26.95 -5.80
CA SER A 124 -24.48 -25.66 -5.37
C SER A 124 -23.95 -25.26 -3.99
N LEU A 125 -23.89 -26.20 -3.05
CA LEU A 125 -23.39 -25.99 -1.70
C LEU A 125 -21.93 -25.49 -1.66
N HIS A 126 -21.04 -26.14 -2.41
CA HIS A 126 -19.63 -25.74 -2.47
C HIS A 126 -19.48 -24.35 -3.11
N ILE A 127 -20.27 -24.02 -4.13
CA ILE A 127 -20.30 -22.68 -4.71
C ILE A 127 -20.73 -21.64 -3.67
N TYR A 128 -21.79 -21.92 -2.89
CA TYR A 128 -22.27 -21.01 -1.86
C TYR A 128 -21.20 -20.75 -0.79
N TYR A 129 -20.52 -21.79 -0.30
CA TYR A 129 -19.38 -21.62 0.63
C TYR A 129 -18.22 -20.85 0.00
N ALA A 130 -17.88 -21.14 -1.26
CA ALA A 130 -16.82 -20.44 -1.98
C ALA A 130 -17.12 -18.94 -2.13
N VAL A 131 -18.38 -18.58 -2.43
CA VAL A 131 -18.83 -17.19 -2.54
C VAL A 131 -18.73 -16.49 -1.18
N TRP A 132 -19.19 -17.14 -0.11
CA TRP A 132 -19.11 -16.57 1.24
C TRP A 132 -17.66 -16.31 1.67
N ILE A 133 -16.78 -17.31 1.53
CA ILE A 133 -15.36 -17.19 1.86
C ILE A 133 -14.69 -16.10 1.00
N SER A 134 -15.00 -16.06 -0.31
CA SER A 134 -14.50 -15.02 -1.21
C SER A 134 -14.95 -13.62 -0.79
N SER A 135 -16.18 -13.46 -0.29
CA SER A 135 -16.68 -12.17 0.20
C SER A 135 -15.87 -11.61 1.36
N ILE A 136 -15.36 -12.48 2.24
CA ILE A 136 -14.51 -12.08 3.38
C ILE A 136 -13.18 -11.51 2.86
N PHE A 137 -12.59 -12.14 1.84
CA PHE A 137 -11.34 -11.65 1.25
C PHE A 137 -11.54 -10.35 0.51
N ILE A 138 -12.59 -10.24 -0.32
CA ILE A 138 -12.96 -9.01 -1.01
C ILE A 138 -13.08 -7.87 -0.01
N ALA A 139 -13.85 -8.06 1.06
CA ALA A 139 -14.03 -7.02 2.06
C ALA A 139 -12.73 -6.65 2.79
N THR A 140 -11.89 -7.64 3.11
CA THR A 140 -10.59 -7.42 3.77
C THR A 140 -9.65 -6.59 2.88
N CYS A 141 -9.44 -6.99 1.62
CA CYS A 141 -8.53 -6.27 0.72
C CYS A 141 -9.09 -4.90 0.30
N THR A 142 -10.41 -4.79 0.12
CA THR A 142 -11.07 -3.51 -0.17
C THR A 142 -10.94 -2.55 1.01
N ALA A 143 -11.17 -3.02 2.24
CA ALA A 143 -11.02 -2.19 3.43
C ALA A 143 -9.58 -1.67 3.56
N MET A 144 -8.56 -2.51 3.34
CA MET A 144 -7.15 -2.09 3.35
C MET A 144 -6.85 -1.06 2.26
N GLY A 145 -7.30 -1.29 1.01
CA GLY A 145 -7.10 -0.34 -0.09
C GLY A 145 -7.81 1.00 0.12
N LEU A 146 -9.00 0.99 0.72
CA LEU A 146 -9.73 2.18 1.11
C LEU A 146 -9.03 2.93 2.25
N ALA A 147 -8.55 2.23 3.27
CA ALA A 147 -7.86 2.84 4.41
C ALA A 147 -6.61 3.61 3.94
N GLU A 148 -5.81 3.02 3.06
CA GLU A 148 -4.65 3.72 2.47
C GLU A 148 -5.06 4.98 1.72
N SER A 149 -6.17 4.92 0.97
CA SER A 149 -6.69 6.06 0.19
C SER A 149 -7.25 7.17 1.07
N ILE A 150 -7.90 6.82 2.19
CA ILE A 150 -8.39 7.76 3.20
C ILE A 150 -7.20 8.48 3.85
N VAL A 151 -6.13 7.74 4.18
CA VAL A 151 -4.88 8.32 4.72
C VAL A 151 -4.17 9.18 3.66
N GLU A 152 -4.33 8.88 2.37
CA GLU A 152 -3.90 9.76 1.26
C GLU A 152 -4.82 10.95 1.00
N ARG A 153 -6.00 10.98 1.63
CA ARG A 153 -7.04 11.99 1.39
C ARG A 153 -7.39 12.14 -0.10
N SER A 154 -7.40 11.03 -0.83
CA SER A 154 -7.69 10.99 -2.27
C SER A 154 -8.92 10.13 -2.56
N PRO A 155 -10.10 10.74 -2.85
CA PRO A 155 -11.30 10.00 -3.22
C PRO A 155 -11.14 9.25 -4.55
N HIS A 156 -10.39 9.80 -5.50
CA HIS A 156 -10.12 9.11 -6.77
C HIS A 156 -9.36 7.80 -6.55
N LYS A 157 -8.32 7.82 -5.71
CA LYS A 157 -7.60 6.60 -5.34
C LYS A 157 -8.46 5.63 -4.54
N ALA A 158 -9.38 6.11 -3.71
CA ALA A 158 -10.31 5.25 -2.99
C ALA A 158 -11.22 4.47 -3.96
N ILE A 159 -11.77 5.13 -4.98
CA ILE A 159 -12.58 4.49 -6.02
C ILE A 159 -11.73 3.51 -6.84
N GLN A 160 -10.55 3.93 -7.29
CA GLN A 160 -9.68 3.09 -8.12
C GLN A 160 -9.20 1.85 -7.36
N ARG A 161 -8.65 2.01 -6.16
CA ARG A 161 -8.15 0.90 -5.34
C ARG A 161 -9.29 0.02 -4.86
N GLY A 162 -10.44 0.59 -4.52
CA GLY A 162 -11.65 -0.15 -4.17
C GLY A 162 -12.14 -1.03 -5.32
N GLY A 163 -12.25 -0.47 -6.53
CA GLY A 163 -12.65 -1.23 -7.72
C GLY A 163 -11.67 -2.35 -8.09
N ILE A 164 -10.36 -2.06 -8.06
CA ILE A 164 -9.32 -3.08 -8.30
C ILE A 164 -9.38 -4.17 -7.22
N ALA A 165 -9.50 -3.81 -5.94
CA ALA A 165 -9.57 -4.77 -4.85
C ALA A 165 -10.81 -5.67 -4.95
N ILE A 166 -11.97 -5.13 -5.35
CA ILE A 166 -13.18 -5.93 -5.58
C ILE A 166 -12.98 -6.91 -6.74
N GLY A 167 -12.52 -6.42 -7.91
CA GLY A 167 -12.32 -7.27 -9.08
C GLY A 167 -11.25 -8.34 -8.86
N ALA A 168 -10.09 -7.94 -8.33
CA ALA A 168 -9.01 -8.86 -8.01
C ALA A 168 -9.39 -9.81 -6.88
N GLY A 169 -10.09 -9.33 -5.85
CA GLY A 169 -10.56 -10.13 -4.72
C GLY A 169 -11.58 -11.19 -5.15
N LEU A 170 -12.45 -10.89 -6.12
CA LEU A 170 -13.39 -11.86 -6.68
C LEU A 170 -12.65 -12.99 -7.40
N VAL A 171 -11.72 -12.65 -8.29
CA VAL A 171 -10.97 -13.64 -9.07
C VAL A 171 -10.02 -14.44 -8.17
N LEU A 172 -9.17 -13.76 -7.41
CA LEU A 172 -8.18 -14.40 -6.55
C LEU A 172 -8.82 -15.13 -5.36
N GLY A 173 -9.92 -14.59 -4.81
CA GLY A 173 -10.70 -15.24 -3.76
C GLY A 173 -11.30 -16.55 -4.25
N PHE A 174 -11.98 -16.53 -5.41
CA PHE A 174 -12.55 -17.74 -5.98
C PHE A 174 -11.46 -18.78 -6.33
N LEU A 175 -10.37 -18.35 -6.98
CA LEU A 175 -9.24 -19.23 -7.28
C LEU A 175 -8.62 -19.83 -6.02
N SER A 176 -8.50 -19.05 -4.94
CA SER A 176 -7.95 -19.55 -3.68
C SER A 176 -8.81 -20.66 -3.07
N VAL A 177 -10.14 -20.58 -3.19
CA VAL A 177 -11.04 -21.65 -2.74
C VAL A 177 -10.81 -22.92 -3.57
N LEU A 178 -10.72 -22.81 -4.90
CA LEU A 178 -10.43 -23.98 -5.74
C LEU A 178 -9.08 -24.63 -5.40
N ILE A 179 -8.06 -23.82 -5.12
CA ILE A 179 -6.74 -24.31 -4.71
C ILE A 179 -6.82 -24.99 -3.35
N VAL A 180 -7.48 -24.40 -2.37
CA VAL A 180 -7.62 -24.99 -1.04
C VAL A 180 -8.43 -26.28 -1.09
N GLU A 181 -9.50 -26.34 -1.86
CA GLU A 181 -10.27 -27.57 -2.10
C GLU A 181 -9.41 -28.67 -2.73
N ALA A 182 -8.59 -28.33 -3.73
CA ALA A 182 -7.62 -29.27 -4.29
C ALA A 182 -6.59 -29.74 -3.25
N PHE A 183 -6.17 -28.85 -2.35
CA PHE A 183 -5.25 -29.16 -1.25
C PHE A 183 -5.87 -30.06 -0.20
N HIS A 184 -7.16 -29.89 0.08
CA HIS A 184 -7.95 -30.76 0.94
C HIS A 184 -8.15 -32.15 0.33
N ALA A 185 -8.45 -32.24 -0.97
CA ALA A 185 -8.77 -33.51 -1.59
C ALA A 185 -7.54 -34.42 -1.83
N LYS A 186 -6.41 -33.85 -2.30
CA LYS A 186 -5.22 -34.63 -2.72
C LYS A 186 -3.89 -33.92 -2.49
N GLY A 187 -3.88 -32.80 -1.79
CA GLY A 187 -2.69 -31.96 -1.65
C GLY A 187 -2.14 -31.90 -0.24
N LEU A 188 -1.71 -30.70 0.16
CA LEU A 188 -0.94 -30.49 1.38
C LEU A 188 -1.69 -30.89 2.66
N TYR A 189 -3.02 -30.74 2.69
CA TYR A 189 -3.82 -31.04 3.88
C TYR A 189 -3.94 -32.56 4.12
N GLU A 190 -4.05 -33.33 3.04
CA GLU A 190 -4.05 -34.80 3.09
C GLU A 190 -2.65 -35.31 3.45
N TRP A 191 -1.62 -34.82 2.76
CA TRP A 191 -0.22 -35.19 3.04
C TRP A 191 0.20 -34.89 4.49
N SER A 192 -0.18 -33.72 5.01
CA SER A 192 0.09 -33.38 6.42
C SER A 192 -0.74 -34.20 7.40
N GLY A 193 -1.93 -34.68 7.00
CA GLY A 193 -2.72 -35.65 7.77
C GLY A 193 -2.05 -37.01 7.84
N GLU A 194 -1.53 -37.53 6.73
CA GLU A 194 -0.73 -38.77 6.70
C GLU A 194 0.53 -38.66 7.56
N LEU A 195 1.21 -37.50 7.50
CA LEU A 195 2.37 -37.23 8.34
C LEU A 195 1.99 -37.20 9.84
N MET A 196 0.84 -36.62 10.21
CA MET A 196 0.33 -36.68 11.57
C MET A 196 0.09 -38.13 12.01
N LYS A 197 -0.54 -38.95 11.16
CA LYS A 197 -0.76 -40.38 11.42
C LYS A 197 0.55 -41.14 11.61
N ALA A 198 1.55 -40.86 10.79
CA ALA A 198 2.89 -41.44 10.93
C ALA A 198 3.56 -41.06 12.25
N MET A 199 3.20 -39.92 12.84
CA MET A 199 3.62 -39.50 14.18
C MET A 199 2.70 -40.02 15.32
N GLY A 200 1.73 -40.88 15.02
CA GLY A 200 0.79 -41.43 16.01
C GLY A 200 -0.31 -40.47 16.43
N VAL A 201 -0.55 -39.40 15.66
CA VAL A 201 -1.60 -38.41 15.92
C VAL A 201 -2.65 -38.52 14.82
N GLU A 202 -3.83 -39.00 15.15
CA GLU A 202 -4.95 -39.05 14.21
C GLU A 202 -5.44 -37.63 13.86
N PRO A 203 -5.77 -37.30 12.62
CA PRO A 203 -6.36 -36.01 12.26
C PRO A 203 -7.71 -35.77 12.96
N VAL A 204 -8.14 -34.51 13.05
CA VAL A 204 -9.38 -34.14 13.76
C VAL A 204 -10.64 -34.78 13.14
N GLU A 205 -10.58 -35.13 11.85
CA GLU A 205 -11.63 -35.82 11.12
C GLU A 205 -11.87 -37.25 11.67
N GLU A 206 -10.84 -37.87 12.24
CA GLU A 206 -10.88 -39.22 12.81
C GLU A 206 -10.95 -39.18 14.34
N SER A 207 -10.24 -38.25 14.97
CA SER A 207 -10.15 -38.12 16.42
C SER A 207 -10.35 -36.68 16.89
N ARG A 208 -11.50 -36.43 17.53
CA ARG A 208 -11.81 -35.12 18.14
C ARG A 208 -10.80 -34.66 19.19
N ARG A 209 -10.02 -35.57 19.78
CA ARG A 209 -8.94 -35.22 20.73
C ARG A 209 -7.84 -34.39 20.06
N SER A 210 -7.63 -34.59 18.76
CA SER A 210 -6.60 -33.92 17.98
C SER A 210 -6.90 -32.45 17.68
N ALA A 211 -8.12 -31.98 17.96
CA ALA A 211 -8.41 -30.54 17.98
C ALA A 211 -7.53 -29.78 18.99
N ARG A 212 -7.00 -30.46 20.01
CA ARG A 212 -6.07 -29.89 21.00
C ARG A 212 -4.61 -30.01 20.59
N HIS A 213 -4.31 -30.71 19.50
CA HIS A 213 -2.95 -31.03 19.11
C HIS A 213 -2.35 -29.91 18.24
N PRO A 214 -1.16 -29.35 18.58
CA PRO A 214 -0.56 -28.25 17.82
C PRO A 214 -0.33 -28.54 16.34
N LEU A 215 -0.08 -29.80 15.97
CA LEU A 215 0.05 -30.19 14.56
C LEU A 215 -1.22 -29.93 13.74
N GLN A 216 -2.40 -30.10 14.35
CA GLN A 216 -3.67 -29.78 13.68
C GLN A 216 -3.78 -28.27 13.43
N TRP A 217 -3.31 -27.46 14.38
CA TRP A 217 -3.35 -25.99 14.28
C TRP A 217 -2.43 -25.49 13.16
N ILE A 218 -1.22 -26.06 13.08
CA ILE A 218 -0.27 -25.77 11.99
C ILE A 218 -0.84 -26.21 10.65
N ARG A 219 -1.41 -27.42 10.58
CA ARG A 219 -2.06 -27.93 9.36
C ARG A 219 -3.13 -26.97 8.86
N ARG A 220 -3.96 -26.43 9.75
CA ARG A 220 -4.99 -25.46 9.39
C ARG A 220 -4.42 -24.10 9.00
N ALA A 221 -3.40 -23.63 9.72
CA ALA A 221 -2.68 -22.40 9.38
C ALA A 221 -2.17 -22.43 7.92
N LEU A 222 -1.69 -23.58 7.43
CA LEU A 222 -1.22 -23.71 6.04
C LEU A 222 -2.34 -23.49 5.01
N CYS A 223 -3.55 -24.02 5.25
CA CYS A 223 -4.69 -23.76 4.36
C CYS A 223 -5.10 -22.29 4.37
N TYR A 224 -5.20 -21.68 5.55
CA TYR A 224 -5.54 -20.25 5.65
C TYR A 224 -4.46 -19.33 5.08
N SER A 225 -3.20 -19.76 5.06
CA SER A 225 -2.12 -19.00 4.45
C SER A 225 -2.32 -18.80 2.93
N ILE A 226 -2.95 -19.76 2.25
CA ILE A 226 -3.27 -19.67 0.81
C ILE A 226 -4.34 -18.61 0.57
N TYR A 227 -5.35 -18.57 1.43
CA TYR A 227 -6.36 -17.53 1.43
C TYR A 227 -5.77 -16.14 1.66
N GLY A 228 -4.87 -16.02 2.64
CA GLY A 228 -4.13 -14.79 2.91
C GLY A 228 -3.26 -14.34 1.74
N LEU A 229 -2.58 -15.28 1.08
CA LEU A 229 -1.78 -15.00 -0.12
C LEU A 229 -2.64 -14.32 -1.20
N ALA A 230 -3.84 -14.85 -1.45
CA ALA A 230 -4.78 -14.29 -2.42
C ALA A 230 -5.26 -12.88 -2.04
N ALA A 231 -5.66 -12.68 -0.77
CA ALA A 231 -6.07 -11.36 -0.28
C ALA A 231 -4.92 -10.33 -0.33
N GLY A 232 -3.71 -10.75 0.01
CA GLY A 232 -2.50 -9.95 -0.05
C GLY A 232 -2.11 -9.55 -1.48
N LEU A 233 -2.21 -10.48 -2.43
CA LEU A 233 -2.03 -10.20 -3.86
C LEU A 233 -3.07 -9.21 -4.38
N ALA A 234 -4.35 -9.41 -4.03
CA ALA A 234 -5.44 -8.51 -4.40
C ALA A 234 -5.20 -7.08 -3.89
N TYR A 235 -4.76 -6.95 -2.63
CA TYR A 235 -4.34 -5.67 -2.07
C TYR A 235 -3.15 -5.06 -2.83
N GLY A 236 -2.11 -5.84 -3.11
CA GLY A 236 -0.91 -5.33 -3.76
C GLY A 236 -1.12 -4.87 -5.20
N LEU A 237 -2.08 -5.47 -5.93
CA LEU A 237 -2.48 -5.05 -7.27
C LEU A 237 -3.01 -3.61 -7.33
N THR A 238 -3.54 -3.09 -6.23
CA THR A 238 -4.04 -1.70 -6.15
C THR A 238 -2.95 -0.64 -6.38
N GLY A 239 -1.67 -0.98 -6.20
CA GLY A 239 -0.54 -0.06 -6.38
C GLY A 239 0.14 -0.12 -7.74
N TRP A 240 -0.28 -1.01 -8.66
CA TRP A 240 0.37 -1.20 -9.96
C TRP A 240 1.89 -1.42 -9.88
N SER A 241 2.34 -2.17 -8.87
CA SER A 241 3.75 -2.48 -8.67
C SER A 241 3.91 -3.94 -8.25
N ALA A 242 4.79 -4.66 -8.95
CA ALA A 242 5.15 -6.04 -8.59
C ALA A 242 5.74 -6.12 -7.18
N LYS A 243 6.49 -5.11 -6.73
CA LYS A 243 7.01 -5.05 -5.35
C LYS A 243 5.86 -4.99 -4.34
N LYS A 244 4.85 -4.16 -4.59
CA LYS A 244 3.69 -4.07 -3.70
C LYS A 244 2.87 -5.35 -3.71
N CYS A 245 2.73 -6.01 -4.87
CA CYS A 245 2.13 -7.35 -4.96
C CYS A 245 2.89 -8.38 -4.12
N LEU A 246 4.22 -8.40 -4.20
CA LEU A 246 5.05 -9.31 -3.41
C LEU A 246 4.93 -9.03 -1.90
N PHE A 247 4.95 -7.77 -1.49
CA PHE A 247 4.83 -7.39 -0.08
C PHE A 247 3.46 -7.74 0.47
N GLY A 248 2.41 -7.47 -0.31
CA GLY A 248 1.05 -7.91 -0.04
C GLY A 248 0.95 -9.43 0.11
N ALA A 249 1.51 -10.18 -0.84
CA ALA A 249 1.51 -11.64 -0.84
C ALA A 249 2.17 -12.25 0.40
N ILE A 250 3.38 -11.79 0.75
CA ILE A 250 4.11 -12.27 1.94
C ILE A 250 3.34 -11.92 3.21
N GLY A 251 2.89 -10.67 3.34
CA GLY A 251 2.14 -10.22 4.50
C GLY A 251 0.82 -10.97 4.67
N GLY A 252 0.10 -11.18 3.57
CA GLY A 252 -1.16 -11.93 3.58
C GLY A 252 -0.97 -13.39 3.95
N LEU A 253 0.03 -14.07 3.38
CA LEU A 253 0.37 -15.46 3.72
C LEU A 253 0.64 -15.61 5.22
N VAL A 254 1.51 -14.78 5.78
CA VAL A 254 1.87 -14.82 7.21
C VAL A 254 0.67 -14.46 8.08
N GLY A 255 -0.04 -13.38 7.75
CA GLY A 255 -1.14 -12.88 8.56
C GLY A 255 -2.32 -13.85 8.65
N ALA A 256 -2.68 -14.48 7.53
CA ALA A 256 -3.74 -15.47 7.53
C ALA A 256 -3.32 -16.81 8.11
N GLY A 257 -2.05 -17.20 7.97
CA GLY A 257 -1.50 -18.34 8.69
C GLY A 257 -1.65 -18.20 10.19
N ILE A 258 -1.34 -17.02 10.74
CA ILE A 258 -1.54 -16.72 12.17
C ILE A 258 -3.02 -16.83 12.53
N GLY A 259 -3.93 -16.25 11.73
CA GLY A 259 -5.37 -16.38 11.97
C GLY A 259 -5.86 -17.83 11.98
N GLY A 260 -5.47 -18.62 10.99
CA GLY A 260 -5.84 -20.04 10.88
C GLY A 260 -5.29 -20.92 12.01
N PHE A 261 -4.12 -20.58 12.55
CA PHE A 261 -3.55 -21.26 13.71
C PHE A 261 -4.45 -21.16 14.95
N PHE A 262 -5.13 -20.02 15.14
CA PHE A 262 -5.99 -19.79 16.30
C PHE A 262 -7.38 -20.43 16.22
N TYR A 263 -7.79 -20.94 15.05
CA TYR A 263 -9.12 -21.54 14.88
C TYR A 263 -9.38 -22.68 15.86
N ASP A 264 -8.53 -23.71 15.86
CA ASP A 264 -8.73 -24.89 16.70
C ASP A 264 -8.60 -24.60 18.21
N PRO A 265 -7.59 -23.84 18.70
CA PRO A 265 -7.53 -23.40 20.09
C PRO A 265 -8.80 -22.69 20.56
N ILE A 266 -9.36 -21.80 19.72
CA ILE A 266 -10.57 -21.06 20.05
C ILE A 266 -11.79 -21.99 20.07
N THR A 267 -11.91 -22.89 19.09
CA THR A 267 -12.97 -23.90 19.09
C THR A 267 -12.96 -24.74 20.37
N VAL A 268 -11.77 -25.19 20.81
CA VAL A 268 -11.61 -25.95 22.06
C VAL A 268 -11.99 -25.10 23.29
N LEU A 269 -11.57 -23.82 23.32
CA LEU A 269 -11.85 -22.90 24.43
C LEU A 269 -13.36 -22.74 24.67
N PHE A 270 -14.15 -22.67 23.60
CA PHE A 270 -15.61 -22.51 23.66
C PHE A 270 -16.37 -23.84 23.77
N GLY A 271 -15.70 -24.94 24.16
CA GLY A 271 -16.34 -26.25 24.37
C GLY A 271 -16.70 -26.98 23.08
N GLY A 272 -16.24 -26.50 21.92
CA GLY A 272 -16.34 -27.18 20.65
C GLY A 272 -15.32 -28.34 20.55
N SER A 273 -15.62 -29.32 19.72
CA SER A 273 -14.75 -30.48 19.49
C SER A 273 -14.49 -30.77 18.01
N GLY A 274 -14.70 -29.77 17.14
CA GLY A 274 -14.60 -29.88 15.69
C GLY A 274 -15.49 -28.83 14.99
N SER A 275 -15.63 -28.96 13.66
CA SER A 275 -16.33 -28.00 12.78
C SER A 275 -17.86 -28.05 12.82
N ALA A 276 -18.46 -28.38 13.98
CA ALA A 276 -19.92 -28.45 14.12
C ALA A 276 -20.39 -27.96 15.51
N GLY A 277 -21.23 -26.92 15.53
CA GLY A 277 -21.89 -26.37 16.73
C GLY A 277 -21.83 -24.84 16.84
N SER A 278 -22.48 -24.28 17.86
CA SER A 278 -22.45 -22.82 18.14
C SER A 278 -21.05 -22.28 18.45
N ALA A 279 -20.16 -23.13 18.99
CA ALA A 279 -18.75 -22.82 19.20
C ALA A 279 -17.99 -22.59 17.87
N ASP A 280 -18.45 -23.19 16.77
CA ASP A 280 -17.83 -23.01 15.45
C ASP A 280 -18.10 -21.61 14.89
N VAL A 281 -19.31 -21.08 15.07
CA VAL A 281 -19.67 -19.71 14.66
C VAL A 281 -18.74 -18.69 15.31
N ILE A 282 -18.53 -18.81 16.63
CA ILE A 282 -17.64 -17.95 17.39
C ILE A 282 -16.19 -18.12 16.92
N SER A 283 -15.74 -19.37 16.74
CA SER A 283 -14.38 -19.66 16.28
C SER A 283 -14.09 -19.07 14.89
N ARG A 284 -15.03 -19.18 13.95
CA ARG A 284 -14.94 -18.55 12.62
C ARG A 284 -14.86 -17.04 12.73
N ALA A 285 -15.68 -16.42 13.58
CA ALA A 285 -15.65 -14.97 13.82
C ALA A 285 -14.24 -14.52 14.24
N PHE A 286 -13.68 -15.15 15.26
CA PHE A 286 -12.33 -14.82 15.73
C PHE A 286 -11.27 -15.13 14.67
N THR A 287 -11.36 -16.28 14.01
CA THR A 287 -10.40 -16.70 12.99
C THR A 287 -10.32 -15.69 11.85
N PHE A 288 -11.46 -15.28 11.28
CA PHE A 288 -11.49 -14.33 10.18
C PHE A 288 -11.07 -12.93 10.61
N THR A 289 -11.48 -12.48 11.80
CA THR A 289 -11.10 -11.15 12.30
C THR A 289 -9.63 -11.05 12.67
N ILE A 290 -9.08 -12.07 13.33
CA ILE A 290 -7.64 -12.19 13.62
C ILE A 290 -6.88 -12.29 12.30
N MET A 291 -7.31 -13.12 11.36
CA MET A 291 -6.71 -13.22 10.02
C MET A 291 -6.68 -11.86 9.33
N GLY A 292 -7.80 -11.14 9.27
CA GLY A 292 -7.87 -9.82 8.65
C GLY A 292 -6.93 -8.82 9.32
N ALA A 293 -6.93 -8.79 10.65
CA ALA A 293 -6.06 -7.91 11.43
C ALA A 293 -4.57 -8.20 11.17
N PHE A 294 -4.17 -9.46 11.31
CA PHE A 294 -2.78 -9.89 11.13
C PHE A 294 -2.33 -9.82 9.67
N THR A 295 -3.23 -9.98 8.69
CA THR A 295 -2.96 -9.72 7.27
C THR A 295 -2.57 -8.25 7.10
N GLY A 296 -3.40 -7.31 7.58
CA GLY A 296 -3.09 -5.89 7.50
C GLY A 296 -1.82 -5.49 8.24
N LEU A 297 -1.62 -6.04 9.44
CA LEU A 297 -0.42 -5.84 10.24
C LEU A 297 0.84 -6.34 9.51
N ALA A 298 0.84 -7.59 9.07
CA ALA A 298 1.97 -8.22 8.41
C ALA A 298 2.28 -7.54 7.07
N VAL A 299 1.28 -7.17 6.28
CA VAL A 299 1.48 -6.38 5.05
C VAL A 299 2.19 -5.05 5.37
N GLY A 300 1.68 -4.27 6.32
CA GLY A 300 2.31 -3.00 6.68
C GLY A 300 3.72 -3.16 7.27
N LEU A 301 3.97 -4.23 8.02
CA LEU A 301 5.31 -4.56 8.55
C LEU A 301 6.26 -4.97 7.43
N VAL A 302 5.83 -5.81 6.49
CA VAL A 302 6.62 -6.23 5.32
C VAL A 302 6.96 -5.02 4.44
N GLU A 303 6.00 -4.15 4.16
CA GLU A 303 6.23 -2.90 3.44
C GLU A 303 7.27 -2.02 4.17
N THR A 304 7.18 -1.93 5.49
CA THR A 304 8.13 -1.15 6.31
C THR A 304 9.52 -1.77 6.34
N ALA A 305 9.62 -3.10 6.39
CA ALA A 305 10.88 -3.82 6.47
C ALA A 305 11.61 -3.91 5.12
N LEU A 306 10.86 -4.07 4.02
CA LEU A 306 11.39 -4.31 2.68
C LEU A 306 11.41 -3.05 1.79
N LYS A 307 10.92 -1.88 2.27
CA LYS A 307 11.07 -0.64 1.52
C LYS A 307 12.54 -0.28 1.30
N ASP A 308 12.83 0.13 0.06
CA ASP A 308 14.16 0.58 -0.34
C ASP A 308 14.30 2.10 -0.18
N ARG A 309 13.29 2.86 -0.63
CA ARG A 309 13.30 4.33 -0.68
C ARG A 309 11.94 4.87 -0.30
N TRP A 310 11.91 5.94 0.48
CA TRP A 310 10.66 6.56 0.91
C TRP A 310 10.81 8.06 1.14
N LEU A 311 9.68 8.76 1.06
CA LEU A 311 9.52 10.16 1.45
C LEU A 311 8.74 10.21 2.76
N TYR A 312 9.36 10.69 3.83
CA TYR A 312 8.67 10.99 5.09
C TYR A 312 8.17 12.44 5.08
N VAL A 313 6.88 12.67 5.27
CA VAL A 313 6.33 14.04 5.32
C VAL A 313 6.62 14.64 6.69
N SER A 314 7.60 15.55 6.77
CA SER A 314 7.98 16.22 8.01
C SER A 314 7.14 17.47 8.29
N ALA A 315 6.56 18.10 7.27
CA ALA A 315 5.69 19.26 7.42
C ALA A 315 4.60 19.30 6.34
N GLY A 316 3.46 19.91 6.68
CA GLY A 316 2.30 20.08 5.80
C GLY A 316 1.08 19.23 6.21
N PRO A 317 -0.04 19.31 5.47
CA PRO A 317 -1.29 18.61 5.80
C PRO A 317 -1.18 17.09 5.98
N LEU A 318 -0.15 16.47 5.41
CA LEU A 318 0.13 15.04 5.48
C LEU A 318 1.29 14.71 6.44
N ALA A 319 1.67 15.62 7.33
CA ALA A 319 2.76 15.40 8.29
C ALA A 319 2.58 14.08 9.07
N GLY A 320 3.69 13.36 9.23
CA GLY A 320 3.74 12.02 9.84
C GLY A 320 3.54 10.87 8.86
N LYS A 321 3.09 11.14 7.62
CA LYS A 321 2.91 10.11 6.59
C LYS A 321 4.23 9.68 5.96
N GLN A 322 4.31 8.42 5.56
CA GLN A 322 5.39 7.89 4.74
C GLN A 322 4.86 7.46 3.37
N PHE A 323 5.53 7.88 2.31
CA PHE A 323 5.28 7.42 0.95
C PHE A 323 6.43 6.53 0.50
N ILE A 324 6.15 5.24 0.28
CA ILE A 324 7.13 4.28 -0.23
C ILE A 324 7.21 4.39 -1.75
N LEU A 325 8.43 4.50 -2.28
CA LEU A 325 8.65 4.65 -3.72
C LEU A 325 8.73 3.28 -4.39
N TYR A 326 7.59 2.80 -4.89
CA TYR A 326 7.47 1.48 -5.51
C TYR A 326 7.81 1.44 -7.00
N LYS A 327 7.63 2.56 -7.71
CA LYS A 327 7.68 2.65 -9.18
C LYS A 327 8.95 3.35 -9.63
N VAL A 328 9.49 2.96 -10.79
CA VAL A 328 10.65 3.62 -11.42
C VAL A 328 10.42 5.12 -11.55
N LEU A 329 9.22 5.52 -11.97
CA LEU A 329 8.77 6.90 -12.03
C LEU A 329 7.72 7.14 -10.96
N THR A 330 7.95 8.11 -10.06
CA THR A 330 6.98 8.55 -9.06
C THR A 330 6.63 10.01 -9.31
N THR A 331 5.36 10.26 -9.58
CA THR A 331 4.82 11.61 -9.84
C THR A 331 4.32 12.28 -8.56
N ILE A 332 4.60 13.58 -8.41
CA ILE A 332 4.21 14.38 -7.24
C ILE A 332 3.51 15.65 -7.74
N GLY A 333 2.33 15.97 -7.21
CA GLY A 333 1.60 17.18 -7.63
C GLY A 333 0.20 17.29 -7.04
N SER A 334 -0.56 18.28 -7.52
CA SER A 334 -1.94 18.55 -7.06
C SER A 334 -3.02 17.78 -7.85
N ASP A 335 -2.66 16.99 -8.86
CA ASP A 335 -3.58 16.05 -9.50
C ASP A 335 -3.70 14.77 -8.65
N GLN A 336 -4.93 14.28 -8.44
CA GLN A 336 -5.19 13.04 -7.69
C GLN A 336 -4.63 11.79 -8.38
N ARG A 337 -4.32 11.87 -9.68
CA ARG A 337 -3.65 10.81 -10.45
C ARG A 337 -2.16 10.70 -10.13
N CYS A 338 -1.55 11.71 -9.49
CA CYS A 338 -0.17 11.62 -9.05
C CYS A 338 0.03 10.53 -7.99
N ASP A 339 1.17 9.85 -8.04
CA ASP A 339 1.53 8.84 -7.05
C ASP A 339 1.56 9.44 -5.64
N VAL A 340 2.15 10.63 -5.50
CA VAL A 340 2.09 11.45 -4.29
C VAL A 340 1.17 12.65 -4.56
N TYR A 341 -0.07 12.54 -4.08
CA TYR A 341 -1.08 13.60 -4.21
C TYR A 341 -0.95 14.63 -3.08
N LEU A 342 -0.77 15.90 -3.46
CA LEU A 342 -0.64 17.03 -2.55
C LEU A 342 -1.86 17.94 -2.68
N PHE A 343 -2.69 18.00 -1.63
CA PHE A 343 -3.97 18.69 -1.69
C PHE A 343 -3.93 20.10 -1.07
N LYS A 344 -4.90 20.93 -1.51
CA LYS A 344 -5.23 22.25 -0.95
C LYS A 344 -4.07 23.26 -0.95
N ASP A 345 -3.15 23.18 -1.90
CA ASP A 345 -2.07 24.16 -2.07
C ASP A 345 -2.02 24.59 -3.55
N GLU A 346 -2.40 25.85 -3.80
CA GLU A 346 -2.54 26.42 -5.14
C GLU A 346 -1.17 26.69 -5.80
N THR A 347 -0.09 26.72 -5.01
CA THR A 347 1.27 26.89 -5.54
C THR A 347 1.80 25.62 -6.22
N ILE A 348 1.11 24.49 -6.04
CA ILE A 348 1.51 23.19 -6.57
C ILE A 348 0.76 22.92 -7.87
N THR A 349 1.50 22.90 -8.97
CA THR A 349 1.03 22.47 -10.29
C THR A 349 0.47 21.03 -10.30
N PRO A 350 -0.43 20.68 -11.25
CA PRO A 350 -1.05 19.35 -11.32
C PRO A 350 -0.03 18.20 -11.28
N GLN A 351 1.07 18.35 -12.01
CA GLN A 351 2.29 17.58 -11.87
C GLN A 351 3.43 18.57 -11.58
N HIS A 352 4.08 18.43 -10.43
CA HIS A 352 5.03 19.42 -9.90
C HIS A 352 6.46 18.91 -9.87
N ALA A 353 6.63 17.64 -9.56
CA ALA A 353 7.92 17.00 -9.57
C ALA A 353 7.76 15.52 -9.93
N VAL A 354 8.85 14.96 -10.45
CA VAL A 354 8.95 13.54 -10.75
C VAL A 354 10.23 13.01 -10.13
N ILE A 355 10.11 11.96 -9.34
CA ILE A 355 11.25 11.21 -8.82
C ILE A 355 11.43 9.98 -9.70
N GLU A 356 12.61 9.87 -10.30
CA GLU A 356 13.01 8.75 -11.15
C GLU A 356 14.09 7.92 -10.45
N MET A 357 13.85 6.62 -10.31
CA MET A 357 14.82 5.66 -9.76
C MET A 357 15.60 4.99 -10.90
N ARG A 358 16.87 5.38 -11.09
CA ARG A 358 17.79 4.77 -12.06
C ARG A 358 18.82 3.90 -11.34
N GLY A 359 18.46 2.63 -11.14
CA GLY A 359 19.32 1.68 -10.44
C GLY A 359 19.61 2.13 -9.00
N LYS A 360 20.86 2.52 -8.71
CA LYS A 360 21.26 3.05 -7.40
C LYS A 360 20.94 4.54 -7.22
N GLN A 361 20.84 5.31 -8.29
CA GLN A 361 20.61 6.74 -8.23
C GLN A 361 19.11 7.07 -8.18
N THR A 362 18.78 8.11 -7.42
CA THR A 362 17.44 8.71 -7.40
C THR A 362 17.55 10.13 -7.92
N ILE A 363 16.79 10.44 -8.97
CA ILE A 363 16.84 11.72 -9.67
C ILE A 363 15.50 12.43 -9.45
N LEU A 364 15.56 13.69 -9.04
CA LEU A 364 14.43 14.60 -8.94
C LEU A 364 14.41 15.53 -10.16
N ASN A 365 13.33 15.46 -10.92
CA ASN A 365 13.05 16.36 -12.01
C ASN A 365 11.91 17.30 -11.60
N ALA A 366 12.21 18.59 -11.49
CA ALA A 366 11.21 19.61 -11.16
C ALA A 366 10.42 20.01 -12.41
N GLN A 367 9.11 20.24 -12.24
CA GLN A 367 8.25 20.89 -13.23
C GLN A 367 7.72 22.24 -12.71
N GLY A 368 7.62 22.38 -11.38
CA GLY A 368 7.46 23.65 -10.68
C GLY A 368 8.64 23.95 -9.74
N PRO A 369 8.58 25.04 -8.95
CA PRO A 369 9.65 25.40 -8.02
C PRO A 369 9.82 24.38 -6.89
N VAL A 370 10.96 23.67 -6.87
CA VAL A 370 11.31 22.73 -5.79
C VAL A 370 12.58 23.20 -5.10
N GLN A 371 12.58 23.21 -3.75
CA GLN A 371 13.79 23.48 -2.98
C GLN A 371 14.26 22.20 -2.31
N VAL A 372 15.54 21.88 -2.45
CA VAL A 372 16.16 20.74 -1.75
C VAL A 372 17.15 21.28 -0.74
N ARG A 373 16.90 20.99 0.54
CA ARG A 373 17.81 21.31 1.64
C ARG A 373 18.65 20.09 1.99
N GLN A 374 19.95 20.31 2.06
CA GLN A 374 20.96 19.33 2.41
C GLN A 374 21.06 19.18 3.94
N PRO A 375 21.57 18.05 4.44
CA PRO A 375 21.80 17.85 5.87
C PRO A 375 22.72 18.90 6.51
N ASP A 376 23.61 19.51 5.73
CA ASP A 376 24.53 20.58 6.16
C ASP A 376 23.86 21.98 6.25
N GLY A 377 22.57 22.07 5.94
CA GLY A 377 21.79 23.31 5.96
C GLY A 377 21.77 24.08 4.63
N ARG A 378 22.59 23.71 3.63
CA ARG A 378 22.58 24.37 2.31
C ARG A 378 21.28 24.05 1.59
N SER A 379 20.73 25.02 0.87
CA SER A 379 19.49 24.83 0.08
C SER A 379 19.77 25.10 -1.39
N THR A 380 19.27 24.22 -2.26
CA THR A 380 19.40 24.31 -3.71
C THR A 380 18.01 24.38 -4.32
N VAL A 381 17.77 25.37 -5.18
CA VAL A 381 16.52 25.46 -5.95
C VAL A 381 16.68 24.62 -7.21
N VAL A 382 15.87 23.59 -7.35
CA VAL A 382 15.83 22.73 -8.54
C VAL A 382 14.86 23.37 -9.53
N ARG A 383 15.37 23.77 -10.70
CA ARG A 383 14.59 24.40 -11.75
C ARG A 383 14.08 23.37 -12.76
N PRO A 384 12.98 23.67 -13.48
CA PRO A 384 12.52 22.82 -14.55
C PRO A 384 13.62 22.52 -15.58
N GLY A 385 13.72 21.25 -16.00
CA GLY A 385 14.73 20.78 -16.95
C GLY A 385 16.11 20.49 -16.35
N GLN A 386 16.35 20.75 -15.06
CA GLN A 386 17.60 20.38 -14.39
C GLN A 386 17.41 19.13 -13.51
N PRO A 387 18.05 18.00 -13.86
CA PRO A 387 18.02 16.82 -13.00
C PRO A 387 18.81 17.06 -11.73
N PHE A 388 18.23 16.74 -10.57
CA PHE A 388 18.89 16.82 -9.28
C PHE A 388 19.05 15.44 -8.65
N PHE A 389 20.25 15.07 -8.24
CA PHE A 389 20.50 13.79 -7.60
C PHE A 389 20.12 13.84 -6.13
N LEU A 390 19.08 13.08 -5.76
CA LEU A 390 18.64 12.94 -4.38
C LEU A 390 19.55 11.96 -3.62
N SER A 391 19.92 12.36 -2.41
CA SER A 391 20.68 11.56 -1.45
C SER A 391 19.92 11.45 -0.13
N SER A 392 20.01 10.30 0.53
CA SER A 392 19.36 10.06 1.82
C SER A 392 19.73 11.15 2.83
N GLY A 393 18.73 11.65 3.58
CA GLY A 393 18.89 12.75 4.54
C GLY A 393 18.48 14.12 4.01
N GLN A 394 18.26 14.27 2.71
CA GLN A 394 17.85 15.55 2.12
C GLN A 394 16.36 15.84 2.37
N HIS A 395 16.04 17.12 2.54
CA HIS A 395 14.67 17.61 2.66
C HIS A 395 14.22 18.25 1.34
N VAL A 396 13.19 17.71 0.73
CA VAL A 396 12.57 18.24 -0.49
C VAL A 396 11.34 19.06 -0.09
N VAL A 397 11.31 20.34 -0.47
CA VAL A 397 10.24 21.29 -0.17
C VAL A 397 9.47 21.59 -1.46
N ILE A 398 8.16 21.33 -1.44
CA ILE A 398 7.23 21.55 -2.54
C ILE A 398 5.99 22.25 -1.98
N GLY A 399 5.77 23.51 -2.36
CA GLY A 399 4.76 24.35 -1.72
C GLY A 399 4.96 24.39 -0.20
N ARG A 400 3.91 24.11 0.56
CA ARG A 400 3.98 23.99 2.04
C ARG A 400 4.42 22.61 2.56
N TYR A 401 4.69 21.65 1.69
CA TYR A 401 5.08 20.30 2.09
C TYR A 401 6.60 20.20 2.20
N THR A 402 7.07 19.55 3.27
CA THR A 402 8.48 19.15 3.39
C THR A 402 8.56 17.64 3.50
N PHE A 403 9.34 17.03 2.61
CA PHE A 403 9.62 15.60 2.59
C PHE A 403 11.06 15.35 3.00
N HIS A 404 11.28 14.49 3.98
CA HIS A 404 12.58 13.93 4.27
C HIS A 404 12.77 12.68 3.42
N PHE A 405 13.69 12.74 2.46
CA PHE A 405 14.03 11.63 1.59
C PHE A 405 14.99 10.66 2.29
N GLN A 406 14.66 9.38 2.27
CA GLN A 406 15.48 8.34 2.89
C GLN A 406 15.63 7.15 1.95
N GLU A 407 16.83 6.59 1.95
CA GLU A 407 17.14 5.34 1.28
C GLU A 407 17.70 4.34 2.30
N LYS A 408 17.29 3.08 2.20
CA LYS A 408 17.84 2.00 3.02
C LYS A 408 19.29 1.77 2.61
N SER A 409 20.22 1.87 3.56
CA SER A 409 21.63 1.60 3.28
C SER A 409 21.76 0.15 2.80
N ARG A 410 22.13 -0.03 1.53
CA ARG A 410 22.62 -1.33 1.07
C ARG A 410 24.02 -1.48 1.64
N ARG A 411 24.23 -2.45 2.54
CA ARG A 411 25.58 -2.94 2.81
C ARG A 411 26.16 -3.34 1.45
N ALA A 412 27.29 -2.75 1.08
CA ALA A 412 28.03 -3.19 -0.09
C ALA A 412 28.45 -4.64 0.18
N SER A 413 27.78 -5.56 -0.49
CA SER A 413 28.16 -6.97 -0.62
C SER A 413 29.12 -7.11 -1.78
#